data_AF-A0A939EAC9-F1
#
_entry.id   AF-A0A939EAC9-F1
#
_cell.length_a   1.000
_cell.length_b   1.000
_cell.length_c   1.000
_cell.angle_alpha   90.00
_cell.angle_beta   90.00
_cell.angle_gamma   90.00
#
_symmetry.space_group_name_H-M   'P 1'
#
loop_
_entity.id
_entity.type
_entity.pdbx_description
1 polymer ?
#
loop_
_entity_poly.entity_id
_entity_poly.type
_entity_poly.pdbx_seq_one_letter_code
_entity_poly.pdbx_strand_id
1 'polypeptide(L)'
;MDNCPVSDDILKKLLDATFNAVAEVGEQMPENDRAALAVYCYRRGHFRELGLSLAAMCSRTSLVSEAGHAGEVIYAQAKNTSMKRDFASDSRSRGGKAPVSLHVV
;
A
#
# COMPACT_ATOMS: atom_id res chain seq x y z
N MET A 1 -4.60 15.75 17.40
CA MET A 1 -3.45 15.04 18.00
C MET A 1 -4.00 13.74 18.52
N ASP A 2 -4.10 12.77 17.62
CA ASP A 2 -4.76 11.51 17.87
C ASP A 2 -3.69 10.56 18.41
N ASN A 3 -3.58 10.47 19.74
CA ASN A 3 -2.74 9.50 20.41
C ASN A 3 -3.38 8.11 20.20
N CYS A 4 -3.06 7.48 19.07
CA CYS A 4 -3.52 6.13 18.77
C CYS A 4 -3.08 5.21 19.93
N PRO A 5 -4.02 4.56 20.65
CA PRO A 5 -3.73 3.73 21.83
C PRO A 5 -3.06 2.39 21.48
N VAL A 6 -2.57 2.27 20.25
CA VAL A 6 -2.06 1.05 19.64
C VAL A 6 -0.74 1.39 19.00
N SER A 7 0.32 0.65 19.36
CA SER A 7 1.65 0.83 18.77
C SER A 7 1.59 0.70 17.24
N ASP A 8 2.35 1.53 16.54
CA ASP A 8 2.42 1.55 15.07
C ASP A 8 2.61 0.18 14.44
N ASP A 9 3.30 -0.75 15.11
CA ASP A 9 3.48 -2.14 14.67
C ASP A 9 2.18 -2.96 14.67
N ILE A 10 1.36 -2.83 15.72
CA ILE A 10 0.07 -3.52 15.81
C ILE A 10 -0.92 -2.88 14.85
N LEU A 11 -0.89 -1.56 14.75
CA LEU A 11 -1.67 -0.82 13.76
C LEU A 11 -1.29 -1.26 12.34
N LYS A 12 0.01 -1.34 12.02
CA LYS A 12 0.49 -1.86 10.74
C LYS A 12 0.02 -3.28 10.48
N LYS A 13 0.10 -4.21 11.45
CA LYS A 13 -0.35 -5.60 11.28
C LYS A 13 -1.86 -5.72 11.06
N LEU A 14 -2.67 -4.97 11.81
CA LEU A 14 -4.12 -4.93 11.63
C LEU A 14 -4.48 -4.33 10.29
N LEU A 15 -3.80 -3.25 9.92
CA LEU A 15 -3.95 -2.63 8.62
C LEU A 15 -3.55 -3.64 7.54
N ASP A 16 -2.43 -4.36 7.65
CA ASP A 16 -1.93 -5.39 6.70
C ASP A 16 -2.91 -6.55 6.52
N ALA A 17 -3.44 -7.08 7.62
CA ALA A 17 -4.50 -8.08 7.58
C ALA A 17 -5.77 -7.53 6.90
N THR A 18 -6.12 -6.26 7.16
CA THR A 18 -7.25 -5.59 6.49
C THR A 18 -6.93 -5.31 5.02
N PHE A 19 -5.70 -4.95 4.67
CA PHE A 19 -5.22 -4.73 3.31
C PHE A 19 -5.33 -6.02 2.51
N ASN A 20 -4.89 -7.14 3.07
CA ASN A 20 -4.94 -8.44 2.40
C ASN A 20 -6.38 -8.91 2.21
N ALA A 21 -7.23 -8.77 3.24
CA ALA A 21 -8.65 -9.09 3.14
C ALA A 21 -9.39 -8.18 2.13
N VAL A 22 -9.10 -6.88 2.12
CA VAL A 22 -9.72 -5.92 1.20
C VAL A 22 -9.19 -6.10 -0.23
N ALA A 23 -7.94 -6.48 -0.42
CA ALA A 23 -7.39 -6.82 -1.72
C ALA A 23 -8.04 -8.10 -2.28
N GLU A 24 -8.16 -9.14 -1.46
CA GLU A 24 -8.81 -10.41 -1.83
C GLU A 24 -10.29 -10.21 -2.19
N VAL A 25 -11.02 -9.43 -1.39
CA VAL A 25 -12.42 -9.04 -1.70
C VAL A 25 -12.48 -8.13 -2.93
N GLY A 26 -11.49 -7.25 -3.08
CA GLY A 26 -11.35 -6.35 -4.23
C GLY A 26 -11.16 -7.12 -5.53
N GLU A 27 -10.44 -8.24 -5.56
CA GLU A 27 -10.31 -9.07 -6.76
C GLU A 27 -11.63 -9.72 -7.19
N GLN A 28 -12.55 -9.95 -6.25
CA GLN A 28 -13.88 -10.49 -6.55
C GLN A 28 -14.90 -9.42 -6.93
N MET A 29 -14.56 -8.14 -6.78
CA MET A 29 -15.47 -7.03 -7.08
C MET A 29 -15.34 -6.53 -8.53
N PRO A 30 -16.44 -6.07 -9.14
CA PRO A 30 -16.39 -5.38 -10.42
C PRO A 30 -15.56 -4.10 -10.32
N GLU A 31 -14.99 -3.70 -11.46
CA GLU A 31 -13.99 -2.64 -11.51
C GLU A 31 -14.48 -1.28 -10.97
N ASN A 32 -15.77 -0.97 -11.16
CA ASN A 32 -16.39 0.26 -10.65
C ASN A 32 -16.42 0.28 -9.11
N ASP A 33 -16.83 -0.81 -8.46
CA ASP A 33 -16.91 -0.88 -7.00
C ASP A 33 -15.52 -0.77 -6.35
N ARG A 34 -14.51 -1.37 -7.00
CA ARG A 34 -13.11 -1.25 -6.58
C ARG A 34 -12.59 0.18 -6.69
N ALA A 35 -12.92 0.87 -7.79
CA ALA A 35 -12.54 2.26 -7.98
C ALA A 35 -13.20 3.18 -6.94
N ALA A 36 -14.49 2.96 -6.66
CA ALA A 36 -15.22 3.68 -5.62
C ALA A 36 -14.60 3.46 -4.23
N LEU A 37 -14.23 2.21 -3.91
CA LEU A 37 -13.58 1.87 -2.65
C LEU A 37 -12.17 2.50 -2.53
N ALA A 38 -11.39 2.49 -3.61
CA ALA A 38 -10.07 3.13 -3.65
C ALA A 38 -10.16 4.63 -3.34
N VAL A 39 -11.13 5.32 -3.95
CA VAL A 39 -11.39 6.75 -3.72
C VAL A 39 -11.86 7.00 -2.28
N TYR A 40 -12.72 6.14 -1.75
CA TYR A 40 -13.21 6.23 -0.38
C TYR A 40 -12.07 6.09 0.65
N CYS A 41 -11.23 5.07 0.49
CA CYS A 41 -10.06 4.84 1.33
C CYS A 41 -9.04 5.98 1.21
N TYR A 42 -8.84 6.53 0.01
CA TYR A 42 -7.91 7.64 -0.23
C TYR A 42 -8.26 8.91 0.56
N ARG A 43 -9.55 9.18 0.76
CA ARG A 43 -10.03 10.35 1.53
C ARG A 43 -9.77 10.25 3.04
N ARG A 44 -9.48 9.06 3.57
CA ARG A 44 -9.22 8.82 5.00
C ARG A 44 -7.73 8.75 5.26
N GLY A 45 -7.22 9.61 6.15
CA GLY A 45 -5.78 9.76 6.41
C GLY A 45 -5.05 8.45 6.73
N HIS A 46 -5.63 7.59 7.56
CA HIS A 46 -5.04 6.31 7.95
C HIS A 46 -5.23 5.17 6.92
N PHE A 47 -6.14 5.33 5.95
CA PHE A 47 -6.33 4.38 4.84
C PHE A 47 -5.80 4.92 3.51
N ARG A 48 -5.08 6.05 3.51
CA ARG A 48 -4.66 6.69 2.27
C ARG A 48 -3.69 5.81 1.47
N GLU A 49 -2.80 5.10 2.16
CA GLU A 49 -1.90 4.12 1.52
C GLU A 49 -2.66 2.91 0.94
N LEU A 50 -3.77 2.49 1.57
CA LEU A 50 -4.71 1.47 1.07
C LEU A 50 -5.45 1.95 -0.18
N GLY A 51 -5.96 3.16 -0.16
CA GLY A 51 -6.58 3.75 -1.34
C GLY A 51 -5.63 3.78 -2.53
N LEU A 52 -4.34 4.06 -2.31
CA LEU A 52 -3.33 4.08 -3.36
C LEU A 52 -2.95 2.68 -3.87
N SER A 53 -2.85 1.68 -3.00
CA SER A 53 -2.56 0.31 -3.44
C SER A 53 -3.71 -0.30 -4.24
N LEU A 54 -4.97 -0.05 -3.83
CA LEU A 54 -6.17 -0.42 -4.59
C LEU A 54 -6.25 0.33 -5.92
N ALA A 55 -5.99 1.64 -5.92
CA ALA A 55 -5.98 2.44 -7.13
C ALA A 55 -4.92 1.99 -8.14
N ALA A 56 -3.79 1.43 -7.68
CA ALA A 56 -2.76 0.88 -8.56
C ALA A 56 -3.24 -0.37 -9.33
N MET A 57 -4.22 -1.10 -8.79
CA MET A 57 -4.82 -2.28 -9.42
C MET A 57 -6.03 -1.94 -10.31
N CYS A 58 -6.51 -0.69 -10.29
CA CYS A 58 -7.68 -0.24 -11.05
C CYS A 58 -7.28 0.59 -12.28
N SER A 59 -8.14 0.68 -13.29
CA SER A 59 -7.86 1.54 -14.45
C SER A 59 -8.07 3.03 -14.13
N ARG A 60 -7.32 3.88 -14.85
CA ARG A 60 -7.47 5.35 -14.77
C ARG A 60 -8.89 5.78 -15.09
N THR A 61 -9.53 5.15 -16.07
CA THR A 61 -10.90 5.50 -16.50
C THR A 61 -11.92 5.25 -15.39
N SER A 62 -11.82 4.13 -14.66
CA SER A 62 -12.73 3.82 -13.55
C SER A 62 -12.54 4.80 -12.39
N LEU A 63 -11.28 5.15 -12.05
CA LEU A 63 -11.01 6.15 -11.00
C LEU A 63 -11.49 7.56 -11.39
N VAL A 64 -11.35 7.95 -12.65
CA VAL A 64 -11.83 9.25 -13.16
C VAL A 64 -13.36 9.27 -13.25
N SER A 65 -14.00 8.14 -13.59
CA SER A 65 -15.47 8.02 -13.56
C SER A 65 -16.02 8.27 -12.16
N GLU A 66 -15.38 7.70 -11.13
CA GLU A 66 -15.83 7.80 -9.74
C GLU A 66 -15.46 9.12 -9.04
N ALA A 67 -14.28 9.69 -9.34
CA ALA A 67 -13.74 10.83 -8.60
C ALA A 67 -13.36 12.04 -9.47
N GLY A 68 -13.62 12.00 -10.77
CA GLY A 68 -13.28 13.06 -11.71
C GLY A 68 -11.78 13.36 -11.70
N HIS A 69 -11.43 14.65 -11.57
CA HIS A 69 -10.04 15.11 -11.53
C HIS A 69 -9.25 14.52 -10.35
N ALA A 70 -9.91 14.27 -9.21
CA ALA A 70 -9.25 13.61 -8.08
C ALA A 70 -8.84 12.16 -8.42
N GLY A 71 -9.60 11.48 -9.28
CA GLY A 71 -9.27 10.13 -9.75
C GLY A 71 -7.97 10.08 -10.55
N GLU A 72 -7.72 11.10 -11.38
CA GLU A 72 -6.47 11.23 -12.12
C GLU A 72 -5.26 11.44 -11.20
N VAL A 73 -5.42 12.30 -10.18
CA VAL A 73 -4.38 12.55 -9.17
C VAL A 73 -4.11 11.28 -8.36
N ILE A 74 -5.15 10.56 -7.95
CA ILE A 74 -5.03 9.30 -7.21
C ILE A 74 -4.28 8.26 -8.05
N TYR A 75 -4.64 8.11 -9.34
CA TYR A 75 -3.96 7.18 -10.25
C TYR A 75 -2.47 7.52 -10.44
N ALA A 76 -2.15 8.80 -10.62
CA ALA A 76 -0.76 9.25 -10.73
C ALA A 76 0.04 8.97 -9.45
N GLN A 77 -0.54 9.23 -8.27
CA GLN A 77 0.10 8.92 -6.99
C GLN A 77 0.24 7.41 -6.76
N ALA A 78 -0.77 6.62 -7.15
CA ALA A 78 -0.79 5.16 -7.02
C ALA A 78 0.38 4.53 -7.80
N LYS A 79 0.60 5.00 -9.03
CA LYS A 79 1.71 4.55 -9.88
C LYS A 79 3.08 4.86 -9.28
N ASN A 80 3.21 6.01 -8.63
CA ASN A 80 4.45 6.39 -7.94
C ASN A 80 4.68 5.61 -6.63
N THR A 81 3.62 5.25 -5.89
CA THR A 81 3.76 4.46 -4.66
C THR A 81 4.01 2.97 -4.91
N SER A 82 3.48 2.41 -6.00
CA SER A 82 3.76 1.02 -6.36
C SER A 82 5.26 0.83 -6.59
N MET A 83 5.91 1.77 -7.29
CA MET A 83 7.37 1.77 -7.41
C MET A 83 8.09 1.77 -6.05
N LYS A 84 7.60 2.52 -5.04
CA LYS A 84 8.20 2.53 -3.69
C LYS A 84 8.04 1.20 -2.93
N ARG A 85 6.93 0.48 -3.12
CA ARG A 85 6.72 -0.82 -2.44
C ARG A 85 7.60 -1.93 -3.00
N ASP A 86 7.86 -1.93 -4.31
CA ASP A 86 8.86 -2.83 -4.91
C ASP A 86 10.26 -2.65 -4.28
N PHE A 87 10.67 -1.40 -4.02
CA PHE A 87 11.94 -1.14 -3.33
C PHE A 87 11.96 -1.48 -1.84
N ALA A 88 10.80 -1.54 -1.17
CA ALA A 88 10.70 -1.91 0.24
C ALA A 88 10.75 -3.44 0.46
N SER A 89 10.49 -4.24 -0.59
CA SER A 89 10.58 -5.70 -0.52
C SER A 89 12.01 -6.24 -0.75
N ASP A 90 12.94 -5.42 -1.25
CA ASP A 90 14.34 -5.81 -1.51
C ASP A 90 15.29 -5.53 -0.33
N SER A 91 14.89 -4.76 0.68
CA SER A 91 15.81 -4.35 1.75
C SER A 91 16.03 -5.38 2.88
N ARG A 92 15.63 -6.65 2.70
CA ARG A 92 15.82 -7.71 3.72
C ARG A 92 16.98 -8.69 3.46
N SER A 93 17.88 -8.44 2.51
CA SER A 93 19.04 -9.34 2.31
C SER A 93 20.32 -8.64 1.82
N ARG A 94 20.91 -7.76 2.64
CA ARG A 94 22.32 -7.37 2.49
C ARG A 94 23.05 -7.41 3.84
N GLY A 95 23.05 -8.59 4.45
CA GLY A 95 23.81 -8.92 5.66
C GLY A 95 24.96 -9.90 5.38
N GLY A 96 25.67 -9.75 4.25
CA GLY A 96 26.86 -10.56 3.95
C GLY A 96 28.11 -9.93 4.55
N LYS A 97 28.42 -10.22 5.82
CA LYS A 97 29.74 -9.93 6.41
C LYS A 97 30.50 -11.25 6.48
N ALA A 98 31.63 -11.33 5.76
CA ALA A 98 32.45 -12.53 5.60
C ALA A 98 33.02 -13.06 6.95
N PRO A 99 33.30 -14.37 7.08
CA PRO A 99 33.92 -14.91 8.27
C PRO A 99 35.39 -14.50 8.32
N VAL A 100 35.81 -13.84 9.40
CA VAL A 100 37.21 -13.51 9.66
C VAL A 100 37.87 -14.74 10.29
N SER A 101 38.83 -15.35 9.59
CA SER A 101 39.63 -16.45 10.11
C SER A 101 40.54 -15.99 11.26
N LEU A 102 40.48 -16.72 12.37
CA LEU A 102 41.35 -16.58 13.53
C LEU A 102 42.75 -17.13 13.20
N HIS A 103 43.81 -16.37 13.50
CA HIS A 103 45.18 -16.88 13.55
C HIS A 103 45.68 -16.81 14.98
N VAL A 104 46.01 -17.98 15.53
CA VAL A 104 46.62 -18.19 16.86
C VAL A 104 48.13 -18.02 16.72
N VAL A 105 48.75 -17.31 17.67
CA VAL A 105 50.20 -17.35 17.96
C VAL A 105 50.36 -17.78 19.40
#